data_AF-A0A6N7X0H2-F1
#
_entry.id   AF-A0A6N7X0H2-F1
#
_cell.length_a   1.000
_cell.length_b   1.000
_cell.length_c   1.000
_cell.angle_alpha   90.00
_cell.angle_beta   90.00
_cell.angle_gamma   90.00
#
_symmetry.space_group_name_H-M   'P 1'
#
loop_
_entity.id
_entity.type
_entity.pdbx_description
1 polymer ?
#
loop_
_entity_poly.entity_id
_entity_poly.type
_entity_poly.pdbx_seq_one_letter_code
_entity_poly.pdbx_strand_id
1 'polypeptide(L)'
;MFDYETQLNVFKELYNDIIQLGDFRTRETETKTAEEYMKKKLRNWGDYTDSIFRILRATGVVVFSKGRTLTISSERIDEIKYILKKVDREIVCTDMNRNDFDLYISNPHEPILLNDNKDSLIKTLESIGSFGNNKEDIYVLKHRLNQQRIFRKQKKSRRRDTKIKSAF
;
A
#
# COMPACT_ATOMS: atom_id res chain seq x y z
N MET A 1 -3.82 10.67 18.28
CA MET A 1 -3.14 9.43 18.70
C MET A 1 -4.17 8.69 19.52
N PHE A 2 -4.56 7.47 19.13
CA PHE A 2 -5.43 6.69 20.02
C PHE A 2 -4.67 6.51 21.33
N ASP A 3 -5.33 6.81 22.43
CA ASP A 3 -4.75 6.67 23.74
C ASP A 3 -4.36 5.21 24.00
N TYR A 4 -3.19 5.01 24.61
CA TYR A 4 -2.61 3.67 24.82
C TYR A 4 -3.52 2.81 25.70
N GLU A 5 -4.14 3.42 26.71
CA GLU A 5 -5.07 2.71 27.60
C GLU A 5 -6.32 2.25 26.84
N THR A 6 -6.84 3.11 25.95
CA THR A 6 -7.95 2.75 25.06
C THR A 6 -7.61 1.55 24.18
N GLN A 7 -6.42 1.53 23.56
CA GLN A 7 -5.98 0.40 22.73
C GLN A 7 -5.81 -0.87 23.55
N LEU A 8 -5.25 -0.76 24.75
CA LEU A 8 -5.06 -1.88 25.66
C LEU A 8 -6.40 -2.50 26.08
N ASN A 9 -7.42 -1.69 26.33
CA ASN A 9 -8.75 -2.16 26.71
C ASN A 9 -9.44 -2.93 25.57
N VAL A 10 -9.40 -2.39 24.34
CA VAL A 10 -9.92 -3.11 23.15
C VAL A 10 -9.22 -4.45 22.96
N PHE A 11 -7.90 -4.49 23.14
CA PHE A 11 -7.14 -5.72 23.00
C PHE A 11 -7.45 -6.72 24.13
N LYS A 12 -7.67 -6.27 25.37
CA LYS A 12 -8.12 -7.16 26.46
C LYS A 12 -9.45 -7.83 26.15
N GLU A 13 -10.39 -7.09 25.54
CA GLU A 13 -11.68 -7.65 25.11
C GLU A 13 -11.49 -8.64 23.95
N LEU A 14 -10.71 -8.27 22.92
CA LEU A 14 -10.49 -9.10 21.74
C LEU A 14 -9.81 -10.45 22.05
N TYR A 15 -8.93 -10.47 23.06
CA TYR A 15 -8.14 -11.64 23.45
C TYR A 15 -8.58 -12.22 24.80
N ASN A 16 -9.81 -11.94 25.25
CA ASN A 16 -10.30 -12.34 26.57
C ASN A 16 -10.28 -13.87 26.75
N ASP A 17 -10.59 -14.63 25.69
CA ASP A 17 -10.49 -16.10 25.65
C ASP A 17 -9.07 -16.58 25.96
N ILE A 18 -8.06 -16.02 25.30
CA ILE A 18 -6.64 -16.34 25.53
C ILE A 18 -6.22 -15.97 26.96
N ILE A 19 -6.70 -14.83 27.46
CA ILE A 19 -6.40 -14.36 28.82
C ILE A 19 -7.00 -15.31 29.87
N GLN A 20 -8.24 -15.76 29.69
CA GLN A 20 -8.89 -16.72 30.59
C GLN A 20 -8.21 -18.09 30.56
N LEU A 21 -7.71 -18.51 29.40
CA LEU A 21 -6.93 -19.75 29.25
C LEU A 21 -5.51 -19.64 29.85
N GLY A 22 -5.03 -18.44 30.13
CA GLY A 22 -3.67 -18.21 30.63
C GLY A 22 -2.56 -18.56 29.63
N ASP A 23 -2.90 -18.74 28.35
CA ASP A 23 -1.95 -19.16 27.32
C ASP A 23 -1.23 -17.95 26.69
N PHE A 24 -0.26 -17.40 27.41
CA PHE A 24 0.52 -16.26 26.96
C PHE A 24 1.74 -16.64 26.11
N ARG A 25 1.85 -17.88 25.65
CA ARG A 25 3.03 -18.32 24.89
C ARG A 25 3.22 -17.46 23.63
N THR A 26 4.43 -16.97 23.42
CA THR A 26 4.81 -16.25 22.19
C THR A 26 6.07 -16.85 21.59
N ARG A 27 6.21 -16.73 20.26
CA ARG A 27 7.25 -17.42 19.48
C ARG A 27 8.68 -17.09 19.91
N GLU A 28 8.95 -15.82 20.25
CA GLU A 28 10.32 -15.31 20.37
C GLU A 28 10.80 -15.15 21.81
N THR A 29 9.91 -14.77 22.72
CA THR A 29 10.26 -14.50 24.12
C THR A 29 9.18 -15.00 25.05
N GLU A 30 9.58 -15.42 26.24
CA GLU A 30 8.62 -15.79 27.28
C GLU A 30 7.73 -14.58 27.64
N THR A 31 6.46 -14.84 27.91
CA THR A 31 5.47 -13.85 28.33
C THR A 31 4.69 -14.48 29.47
N LYS A 32 4.63 -13.80 30.62
CA LYS A 32 4.08 -14.41 31.84
C LYS A 32 2.75 -13.81 32.25
N THR A 33 2.46 -12.60 31.75
CA THR A 33 1.27 -11.85 32.15
C THR A 33 0.44 -11.43 30.94
N ALA A 34 -0.86 -11.25 31.18
CA ALA A 34 -1.77 -10.70 30.17
C ALA A 34 -1.31 -9.32 29.69
N GLU A 35 -0.78 -8.47 30.57
CA GLU A 35 -0.31 -7.13 30.20
C GLU A 35 0.91 -7.17 29.27
N GLU A 36 1.90 -8.01 29.57
CA GLU A 36 3.05 -8.22 28.68
C GLU A 36 2.62 -8.79 27.33
N TYR A 37 1.67 -9.73 27.33
CA TYR A 37 1.12 -10.32 26.12
C TYR A 37 0.44 -9.27 25.25
N MET A 38 -0.40 -8.42 25.86
CA MET A 38 -1.07 -7.31 25.16
C MET A 38 -0.08 -6.27 24.65
N LYS A 39 0.93 -5.88 25.43
CA LYS A 39 2.01 -4.97 25.00
C LYS A 39 2.71 -5.50 23.76
N LYS A 40 3.05 -6.79 23.72
CA LYS A 40 3.66 -7.43 22.54
C LYS A 40 2.72 -7.40 21.34
N LYS A 41 1.43 -7.72 21.52
CA LYS A 41 0.43 -7.67 20.42
C LYS A 41 0.24 -6.27 19.85
N LEU A 42 0.16 -5.24 20.70
CA LEU A 42 0.06 -3.84 20.27
C LEU A 42 1.29 -3.39 19.49
N ARG A 43 2.49 -3.71 19.97
CA ARG A 43 3.74 -3.40 19.26
C ARG A 43 3.77 -4.08 17.88
N ASN A 44 3.49 -5.38 17.83
CA ASN A 44 3.48 -6.13 16.58
C ASN A 44 2.45 -5.55 15.60
N TRP A 45 1.26 -5.18 16.09
CA TRP A 45 0.24 -4.54 15.26
C TRP A 45 0.72 -3.20 14.68
N GLY A 46 1.44 -2.41 15.46
CA GLY A 46 2.12 -1.19 14.99
C GLY A 46 3.15 -1.48 13.89
N ASP A 47 4.00 -2.48 14.08
CA ASP A 47 5.04 -2.87 13.11
C ASP A 47 4.44 -3.37 11.78
N TYR A 48 3.39 -4.19 11.85
CA TYR A 48 2.64 -4.62 10.66
C TYR A 48 1.96 -3.44 9.98
N THR A 49 1.32 -2.55 10.75
CA THR A 49 0.66 -1.35 10.20
C THR A 49 1.64 -0.46 9.45
N ASP A 50 2.80 -0.17 10.04
CA ASP A 50 3.84 0.64 9.43
C ASP A 50 4.40 -0.02 8.14
N SER A 51 4.55 -1.34 8.16
CA SER A 51 4.98 -2.11 6.99
C SER A 51 3.95 -2.09 5.86
N ILE A 52 2.66 -2.26 6.17
CA ILE A 52 1.56 -2.12 5.20
C ILE A 52 1.53 -0.70 4.63
N PHE A 53 1.71 0.33 5.47
CA PHE A 53 1.75 1.73 5.03
C PHE A 53 2.90 1.97 4.05
N ARG A 54 4.09 1.41 4.31
CA ARG A 54 5.22 1.47 3.38
C ARG A 54 4.89 0.83 2.03
N ILE A 55 4.34 -0.38 2.03
CA ILE A 55 3.98 -1.11 0.80
C ILE A 55 2.94 -0.31 0.00
N LEU A 56 1.83 0.09 0.65
CA LEU A 56 0.78 0.88 0.01
C LEU A 56 1.32 2.18 -0.59
N ARG A 57 2.25 2.86 0.09
CA ARG A 57 2.86 4.08 -0.44
C ARG A 57 3.84 3.83 -1.58
N ALA A 58 4.58 2.72 -1.55
CA ALA A 58 5.49 2.34 -2.63
C ALA A 58 4.74 2.13 -3.95
N THR A 59 3.49 1.65 -3.90
CA THR A 59 2.65 1.54 -5.10
C THR A 59 2.41 2.88 -5.79
N GLY A 60 2.42 4.00 -5.04
CA GLY A 60 2.12 5.35 -5.52
C GLY A 60 0.64 5.65 -5.76
N VAL A 61 -0.28 4.67 -5.59
CA VAL A 61 -1.74 4.91 -5.64
C VAL A 61 -2.30 5.40 -4.31
N VAL A 62 -1.59 5.12 -3.20
CA VAL A 62 -1.90 5.64 -1.87
C VAL A 62 -0.81 6.63 -1.46
N VAL A 63 -1.21 7.78 -0.91
CA VAL A 63 -0.32 8.85 -0.45
C VAL A 63 -0.68 9.31 0.95
N PHE A 64 0.24 9.99 1.63
CA PHE A 64 -0.10 10.63 2.89
C PHE A 64 -0.89 11.91 2.66
N SER A 65 -1.94 12.10 3.45
CA SER A 65 -2.67 13.34 3.57
C SER A 65 -1.90 14.36 4.44
N LYS A 66 -2.46 15.57 4.56
CA LYS A 66 -2.09 16.51 5.61
C LYS A 66 -2.69 16.00 6.94
N GLY A 67 -1.92 15.21 7.71
CA GLY A 67 -2.38 14.73 9.02
C GLY A 67 -1.96 13.31 9.41
N ARG A 68 -0.95 12.71 8.76
CA ARG A 68 -0.50 11.33 9.01
C ARG A 68 -1.56 10.25 8.70
N THR A 69 -2.57 10.56 7.89
CA THR A 69 -3.51 9.55 7.36
C THR A 69 -3.16 9.17 5.93
N LEU A 70 -3.60 7.99 5.51
CA LEU A 70 -3.52 7.55 4.11
C LEU A 70 -4.71 8.11 3.33
N THR A 71 -4.46 8.49 2.08
CA THR A 71 -5.49 8.89 1.13
C THR A 71 -5.17 8.36 -0.26
N ILE A 72 -6.19 8.26 -1.09
CA ILE A 72 -6.07 7.89 -2.49
C ILE A 72 -5.40 9.03 -3.27
N SER A 73 -4.43 8.69 -4.11
CA SER A 73 -3.79 9.64 -5.01
C SER A 73 -4.78 10.13 -6.07
N SER A 74 -5.10 11.42 -6.03
CA SER A 74 -5.93 12.06 -7.07
C SER A 74 -5.28 12.01 -8.46
N GLU A 75 -3.94 11.95 -8.53
CA GLU A 75 -3.21 11.83 -9.80
C GLU A 75 -3.29 10.44 -10.42
N ARG A 76 -3.78 9.43 -9.67
CA ARG A 76 -3.88 8.04 -10.12
C ARG A 76 -5.28 7.46 -9.90
N ILE A 77 -6.28 8.32 -9.85
CA ILE A 77 -7.66 7.91 -9.57
C ILE A 77 -8.22 6.97 -10.64
N ASP A 78 -7.84 7.16 -11.91
CA ASP A 78 -8.32 6.32 -13.00
C ASP A 78 -7.77 4.89 -12.94
N GLU A 79 -6.51 4.73 -12.52
CA GLU A 79 -5.90 3.42 -12.28
C GLU A 79 -6.60 2.68 -11.15
N ILE A 80 -6.97 3.39 -10.08
CA ILE A 80 -7.69 2.81 -8.93
C ILE A 80 -9.11 2.42 -9.33
N LYS A 81 -9.82 3.30 -10.04
CA LYS A 81 -11.15 3.00 -10.58
C LYS A 81 -11.11 1.77 -11.49
N TYR A 82 -10.07 1.65 -12.31
CA TYR A 82 -9.87 0.48 -13.14
C TYR A 82 -9.68 -0.78 -12.30
N ILE A 83 -8.74 -0.76 -11.33
CA ILE A 83 -8.50 -1.90 -10.43
C ILE A 83 -9.80 -2.33 -9.75
N LEU A 84 -10.52 -1.40 -9.12
CA LEU A 84 -11.78 -1.69 -8.43
C LEU A 84 -12.87 -2.24 -9.34
N LYS A 85 -12.84 -1.91 -10.64
CA LYS A 85 -13.84 -2.35 -11.62
C LYS A 85 -13.48 -3.66 -12.32
N LYS A 86 -12.19 -3.93 -12.51
CA LYS A 86 -11.69 -4.98 -13.42
C LYS A 86 -10.96 -6.11 -12.74
N VAL A 87 -10.37 -5.86 -11.57
CA VAL A 87 -9.67 -6.89 -10.81
C VAL A 87 -10.68 -7.56 -9.89
N ASP A 88 -10.74 -8.89 -9.96
CA ASP A 88 -11.56 -9.68 -9.07
C ASP A 88 -11.08 -9.52 -7.62
N ARG A 89 -12.03 -9.49 -6.69
CA ARG A 89 -11.79 -9.34 -5.25
C ARG A 89 -12.04 -10.64 -4.50
N GLU A 90 -12.59 -11.63 -5.18
CA GLU A 90 -12.76 -12.96 -4.63
C GLU A 90 -11.40 -13.61 -4.37
N ILE A 91 -11.35 -14.34 -3.27
CA ILE A 91 -10.14 -15.06 -2.88
C ILE A 91 -9.96 -16.23 -3.85
N VAL A 92 -8.79 -16.32 -4.47
CA VAL A 92 -8.43 -17.48 -5.30
C VAL A 92 -8.39 -18.74 -4.44
N CYS A 93 -8.77 -19.88 -5.01
CA CYS A 93 -8.85 -21.16 -4.31
C CYS A 93 -7.64 -21.40 -3.39
N THR A 94 -7.90 -21.59 -2.09
CA THR A 94 -6.87 -21.81 -1.07
C THR A 94 -6.34 -23.24 -1.06
N ASP A 95 -7.04 -24.17 -1.71
CA ASP A 95 -6.69 -25.59 -1.82
C ASP A 95 -6.09 -25.92 -3.20
N MET A 96 -5.18 -25.06 -3.65
CA MET A 96 -4.46 -25.21 -4.90
C MET A 96 -3.18 -26.03 -4.67
N ASN A 97 -2.84 -26.93 -5.60
CA ASN A 97 -1.56 -27.63 -5.51
C ASN A 97 -0.39 -26.65 -5.68
N ARG A 98 0.80 -27.07 -5.24
CA ARG A 98 1.96 -26.17 -5.18
C ARG A 98 2.37 -25.60 -6.53
N ASN A 99 2.33 -26.41 -7.60
CA ASN A 99 2.74 -25.98 -8.93
C ASN A 99 1.81 -24.93 -9.50
N ASP A 100 0.50 -25.15 -9.36
CA ASP A 100 -0.51 -24.18 -9.81
C ASP A 100 -0.41 -22.88 -9.02
N PHE A 101 -0.15 -22.96 -7.70
CA PHE A 101 0.06 -21.77 -6.87
C PHE A 101 1.27 -20.96 -7.32
N ASP A 102 2.40 -21.63 -7.56
CA ASP A 102 3.63 -20.98 -8.01
C ASP A 102 3.44 -20.34 -9.39
N LEU A 103 2.76 -21.02 -10.32
CA LEU A 103 2.39 -20.46 -11.63
C LEU A 103 1.49 -19.22 -11.50
N TYR A 104 0.52 -19.25 -10.58
CA TYR A 104 -0.39 -18.13 -10.36
C TYR A 104 0.33 -16.93 -9.73
N ILE A 105 1.01 -17.11 -8.60
CA ILE A 105 1.59 -16.00 -7.82
C ILE A 105 2.80 -15.34 -8.51
N SER A 106 3.47 -16.07 -9.41
CA SER A 106 4.63 -15.57 -10.16
C SER A 106 4.28 -14.98 -11.53
N ASN A 107 3.02 -15.03 -11.96
CA ASN A 107 2.62 -14.52 -13.26
C ASN A 107 2.65 -12.97 -13.29
N PRO A 108 3.54 -12.33 -14.07
CA PRO A 108 3.64 -10.87 -14.12
C PRO A 108 2.56 -10.23 -15.01
N HIS A 109 1.75 -11.02 -15.71
CA HIS A 109 0.69 -10.55 -16.62
C HIS A 109 -0.69 -10.54 -15.96
N GLU A 110 -0.79 -11.02 -14.72
CA GLU A 110 -2.02 -11.00 -13.94
C GLU A 110 -1.82 -10.20 -12.63
N PRO A 111 -2.81 -9.39 -12.20
CA PRO A 111 -3.99 -9.01 -12.97
C PRO A 111 -3.63 -8.02 -14.10
N ILE A 112 -4.39 -8.03 -15.19
CA ILE A 112 -4.25 -7.01 -16.25
C ILE A 112 -4.62 -5.63 -15.67
N LEU A 113 -3.69 -4.68 -15.76
CA LEU A 113 -3.84 -3.32 -15.24
C LEU A 113 -4.09 -2.30 -16.38
N LEU A 114 -4.56 -1.10 -16.00
CA LEU A 114 -4.82 -0.01 -16.95
C LEU A 114 -3.58 0.36 -17.78
N ASN A 115 -2.40 0.27 -17.18
CA ASN A 115 -1.12 0.59 -17.82
C ASN A 115 -0.54 -0.57 -18.65
N ASP A 116 -1.23 -1.71 -18.77
CA ASP A 116 -0.91 -2.75 -19.75
C ASP A 116 -1.50 -2.47 -21.14
N ASN A 117 -2.33 -1.43 -21.26
CA ASN A 117 -2.84 -0.94 -22.53
C ASN A 117 -2.05 0.29 -23.02
N LYS A 118 -1.48 0.21 -24.22
CA LYS A 118 -0.68 1.30 -24.82
C LYS A 118 -1.45 2.60 -25.01
N ASP A 119 -2.70 2.54 -25.50
CA ASP A 119 -3.51 3.74 -25.71
C ASP A 119 -3.79 4.47 -24.40
N SER A 120 -4.03 3.73 -23.33
CA SER A 120 -4.25 4.26 -21.98
C SER A 120 -2.98 4.90 -21.42
N LEU A 121 -1.81 4.28 -21.65
CA LEU A 121 -0.51 4.85 -21.31
C LEU A 121 -0.23 6.16 -22.05
N ILE A 122 -0.48 6.20 -23.35
CA ILE A 122 -0.27 7.39 -24.20
C ILE A 122 -1.17 8.52 -23.72
N LYS A 123 -2.47 8.27 -23.53
CA LYS A 123 -3.41 9.26 -22.97
C LYS A 123 -2.94 9.78 -21.61
N THR A 124 -2.41 8.91 -20.76
CA THR A 124 -1.87 9.30 -19.45
C THR A 124 -0.61 10.15 -19.58
N LEU A 125 0.28 9.83 -20.52
CA LEU A 125 1.47 10.63 -20.80
C LEU A 125 1.11 12.03 -21.31
N GLU A 126 0.15 12.11 -22.24
CA GLU A 126 -0.35 13.38 -22.78
C GLU A 126 -1.00 14.25 -21.70
N SER A 127 -1.84 13.67 -20.83
CA SER A 127 -2.51 14.41 -19.76
C SER A 127 -1.55 15.02 -18.73
N ILE A 128 -0.35 14.45 -18.58
CA ILE A 128 0.69 14.99 -17.70
C ILE A 128 1.72 15.86 -18.43
N GLY A 129 1.50 16.18 -19.71
CA GLY A 129 2.34 17.05 -20.53
C GLY A 129 3.56 16.36 -21.15
N SER A 130 3.47 15.05 -21.36
CA SER A 130 4.46 14.25 -22.08
C SER A 130 3.87 13.76 -23.41
N PHE A 131 4.56 12.85 -24.09
CA PHE A 131 4.12 12.28 -25.36
C PHE A 131 4.39 10.77 -25.38
N GLY A 132 3.60 10.05 -26.17
CA GLY A 132 3.80 8.64 -26.44
C GLY A 132 3.36 8.32 -27.86
N ASN A 133 3.97 7.29 -28.43
CA ASN A 133 3.63 6.79 -29.76
C ASN A 133 3.31 5.29 -29.66
N ASN A 134 2.24 4.85 -30.33
CA ASN A 134 1.80 3.46 -30.28
C ASN A 134 2.78 2.47 -30.94
N LYS A 135 3.68 2.98 -31.79
CA LYS A 135 4.80 2.19 -32.35
C LYS A 135 5.89 1.88 -31.33
N GLU A 136 5.94 2.59 -30.20
CA GLU A 136 6.91 2.35 -29.15
C GLU A 136 6.59 1.07 -28.37
N ASP A 137 7.63 0.44 -27.85
CA ASP A 137 7.47 -0.68 -26.94
C ASP A 137 6.76 -0.25 -25.63
N ILE A 138 5.94 -1.14 -25.07
CA ILE A 138 5.13 -0.82 -23.88
C ILE A 138 6.01 -0.54 -22.65
N TYR A 139 7.15 -1.22 -22.52
CA TYR A 139 8.08 -0.98 -21.41
C TYR A 139 8.72 0.39 -21.51
N VAL A 140 8.99 0.89 -22.72
CA VAL A 140 9.49 2.25 -22.95
C VAL A 140 8.45 3.29 -22.50
N LEU A 141 7.18 3.09 -22.87
CA LEU A 141 6.08 3.96 -22.44
C LEU A 141 5.91 3.96 -20.91
N LYS A 142 5.94 2.78 -20.28
CA LYS A 142 5.88 2.64 -18.81
C LYS A 142 7.06 3.32 -18.12
N HIS A 143 8.27 3.13 -18.64
CA HIS A 143 9.47 3.75 -18.09
C HIS A 143 9.37 5.28 -18.15
N ARG A 144 8.98 5.84 -19.30
CA ARG A 144 8.77 7.29 -19.46
C ARG A 144 7.73 7.83 -18.50
N LEU A 145 6.59 7.15 -18.37
CA LEU A 145 5.53 7.54 -17.45
C LEU A 145 6.04 7.60 -16.00
N ASN A 146 6.85 6.61 -15.59
CA ASN A 146 7.48 6.61 -14.27
C ASN A 146 8.44 7.80 -14.08
N GLN A 147 9.30 8.08 -15.06
CA GLN A 147 10.21 9.23 -15.00
C GLN A 147 9.45 10.56 -14.85
N GLN A 148 8.37 10.75 -15.62
CA GLN A 148 7.55 11.95 -15.53
C GLN A 148 6.87 12.10 -14.15
N ARG A 149 6.40 10.99 -13.57
CA ARG A 149 5.84 10.98 -12.21
C ARG A 149 6.89 11.37 -11.17
N ILE A 150 8.10 10.83 -11.26
CA ILE A 150 9.21 11.16 -10.37
C ILE A 150 9.56 12.65 -10.48
N PHE A 151 9.71 13.16 -11.72
CA PHE A 151 10.01 14.57 -11.97
C PHE A 151 8.95 15.51 -11.38
N ARG A 152 7.66 15.23 -11.61
CA ARG A 152 6.56 16.01 -11.05
C ARG A 152 6.54 15.98 -9.52
N LYS A 153 6.80 14.81 -8.90
CA LYS A 153 6.91 14.67 -7.44
C LYS A 153 8.05 15.53 -6.87
N GLN A 154 9.22 15.51 -7.49
CA GLN A 154 10.37 16.33 -7.08
C GLN A 154 10.06 17.83 -7.23
N LYS A 155 9.45 18.25 -8.35
CA LYS A 155 9.03 19.64 -8.58
C LYS A 155 8.03 20.11 -7.52
N LYS A 156 7.07 19.28 -7.12
CA LYS A 156 6.12 19.57 -6.03
C LYS A 156 6.79 19.65 -4.65
N SER A 157 7.84 18.86 -4.39
CA SER A 157 8.61 18.95 -3.15
C SER A 157 9.34 20.28 -3.08
N ARG A 158 10.15 20.60 -4.11
CA ARG A 158 10.91 21.86 -4.18
C ARG A 158 10.01 23.09 -4.02
N ARG A 159 8.86 23.14 -4.70
CA ARG A 159 7.89 24.24 -4.56
C ARG A 159 7.36 24.42 -3.14
N ARG A 160 7.21 23.34 -2.36
CA ARG A 160 6.79 23.41 -0.96
C ARG A 160 7.92 23.94 -0.09
N ASP A 161 9.14 23.46 -0.31
CA ASP A 161 10.32 23.91 0.43
C ASP A 161 10.58 25.42 0.23
N THR A 162 10.44 25.91 -1.02
CA THR A 162 10.57 27.35 -1.31
C THR A 162 9.47 28.17 -0.62
N LYS A 163 8.22 27.71 -0.61
CA LYS A 163 7.11 28.40 0.07
C LYS A 163 7.29 28.48 1.59
N ILE A 164 7.87 27.44 2.19
CA ILE A 164 8.19 27.43 3.63
C ILE A 164 9.31 28.46 3.88
N LYS A 165 10.37 28.46 3.08
CA LYS A 165 11.48 29.41 3.22
C LYS A 165 11.10 30.87 2.99
N SER A 166 10.08 31.16 2.18
CA SER A 166 9.59 32.52 1.96
C SER A 166 8.57 33.01 3.00
N ALA A 167 8.15 32.12 3.91
CA ALA A 167 7.18 32.42 4.98
C ALA A 167 7.86 32.69 6.34
N PHE A 168 9.19 32.63 6.38
CA PHE A 168 10.07 33.01 7.48
C PHE A 168 11.03 34.08 6.98
#